data_AF-A0AAV9PNF8-F1
#
_entry.id   AF-A0AAV9PNF8-F1
#
_cell.length_a   1.000
_cell.length_b   1.000
_cell.length_c   1.000
_cell.angle_alpha   90.00
_cell.angle_beta   90.00
_cell.angle_gamma   90.00
#
_symmetry.space_group_name_H-M   'P 1'
#
loop_
_entity.id
_entity.type
_entity.pdbx_description
1 polymer ?
#
loop_
_entity_poly.entity_id
_entity_poly.type
_entity_poly.pdbx_seq_one_letter_code
_entity_poly.pdbx_strand_id
1 'polypeptide(L)'
;MAFTRKQIVTAISVVYLLIPTILAAYALRSSHTYSLPIPDVISALAIALPPLAGIALEIVLAINEGLAAKGQLQTSRIFQIVIAFFLVYESVLATLAGTHISPPGSLDCALRETWEKLFRKKDAACVRRIQDAFQCCGYASVKDMAWPFVDAGHDANACVVRYEERGRSCADPWRGEERKVAIMLLVVPLMVFVWKVWLSMKICKVECIG
;
A
#
# COMPACT_ATOMS: atom_id res chain seq x y z
N MET A 1 6.01 32.41 22.51
CA MET A 1 4.93 32.34 21.51
C MET A 1 4.02 31.18 21.89
N ALA A 2 2.78 31.45 22.32
CA ALA A 2 1.85 30.38 22.67
C ALA A 2 1.22 29.84 21.38
N PHE A 3 1.44 28.57 21.06
CA PHE A 3 0.74 27.93 19.96
C PHE A 3 -0.75 27.83 20.30
N THR A 4 -1.60 28.25 19.36
CA THR A 4 -3.05 28.09 19.53
C THR A 4 -3.40 26.60 19.49
N ARG A 5 -4.44 26.20 20.24
CA ARG A 5 -4.92 24.81 20.27
C ARG A 5 -5.20 24.25 18.87
N LYS A 6 -5.62 25.10 17.93
CA LYS A 6 -5.84 24.74 16.52
C LYS A 6 -4.54 24.38 15.81
N GLN A 7 -3.49 25.19 15.94
CA GLN A 7 -2.18 24.92 15.32
C GLN A 7 -1.55 23.61 15.79
N ILE A 8 -1.68 23.29 17.08
CA ILE A 8 -1.18 22.02 17.64
C ILE A 8 -1.92 20.83 17.01
N VAL A 9 -3.23 20.95 16.82
CA VAL A 9 -4.07 19.90 16.24
C VAL A 9 -3.74 19.67 14.76
N THR A 10 -3.61 20.73 13.98
CA THR A 10 -3.24 20.63 12.56
C THR A 10 -1.84 20.03 12.42
N ALA A 11 -0.89 20.44 13.26
CA ALA A 11 0.45 19.85 13.25
C ALA A 11 0.44 18.35 13.55
N ILE A 12 -0.34 17.90 14.54
CA ILE A 12 -0.51 16.47 14.86
C ILE A 12 -1.16 15.72 13.68
N SER A 13 -2.20 16.29 13.05
CA SER A 13 -2.85 15.69 11.87
C SER A 13 -1.87 15.50 10.72
N VAL A 14 -1.07 16.52 10.41
CA VAL A 14 -0.07 16.44 9.34
C VAL A 14 0.95 15.35 9.64
N VAL A 15 1.51 15.34 10.86
CA VAL A 15 2.49 14.31 11.27
C VAL A 15 1.89 12.90 11.20
N TYR A 16 0.62 12.74 11.62
CA TYR A 16 -0.07 11.45 11.54
C TYR A 16 -0.25 10.99 10.09
N LEU A 17 -0.63 11.88 9.17
CA LEU A 17 -0.84 11.56 7.75
C LEU A 17 0.46 11.31 6.97
N LEU A 18 1.62 11.74 7.48
CA LEU A 18 2.91 11.36 6.91
C LEU A 18 3.18 9.86 7.04
N ILE A 19 2.74 9.23 8.14
CA ILE A 19 2.95 7.80 8.38
C ILE A 19 2.36 6.92 7.27
N PRO A 20 1.06 6.99 6.94
CA PRO A 20 0.47 6.20 5.85
C PRO A 20 1.06 6.58 4.48
N THR A 21 1.49 7.83 4.28
CA THR A 21 2.15 8.26 3.04
C THR A 21 3.50 7.56 2.85
N ILE A 22 4.30 7.48 3.91
CA ILE A 22 5.60 6.77 3.90
C ILE A 22 5.38 5.27 3.66
N LEU A 23 4.39 4.67 4.32
CA LEU A 23 4.02 3.26 4.11
C LEU A 23 3.63 2.97 2.66
N ALA A 24 2.78 3.82 2.06
CA ALA A 24 2.35 3.67 0.68
C ALA A 24 3.50 3.87 -0.32
N ALA A 25 4.40 4.83 -0.06
CA ALA A 25 5.60 5.04 -0.86
C ALA A 25 6.58 3.86 -0.78
N TYR A 26 6.75 3.28 0.41
CA TYR A 26 7.54 2.07 0.60
C TYR A 26 6.93 0.88 -0.15
N ALA A 27 5.61 0.70 -0.08
CA ALA A 27 4.88 -0.33 -0.82
C ALA A 27 5.09 -0.20 -2.34
N LEU A 28 4.98 1.01 -2.90
CA LEU A 28 5.23 1.26 -4.32
C LEU A 28 6.67 0.93 -4.73
N ARG A 29 7.65 1.37 -3.91
CA ARG A 29 9.06 1.09 -4.17
C ARG A 29 9.36 -0.41 -4.12
N SER A 30 8.78 -1.12 -3.16
CA SER A 30 8.89 -2.56 -3.03
C SER A 30 8.27 -3.26 -4.24
N SER A 31 7.07 -2.85 -4.67
CA SER A 31 6.39 -3.36 -5.87
C SER A 31 7.27 -3.27 -7.12
N HIS A 32 7.85 -2.10 -7.39
CA HIS A 32 8.76 -1.88 -8.52
C HIS A 32 10.06 -2.68 -8.42
N THR A 33 10.61 -2.81 -7.21
CA THR A 33 11.89 -3.50 -6.99
C THR A 33 11.76 -5.02 -7.18
N TYR A 34 10.63 -5.58 -6.74
CA TYR A 34 10.37 -7.02 -6.72
C TYR A 34 9.42 -7.51 -7.82
N SER A 35 9.01 -6.61 -8.74
CA SER A 35 8.05 -6.89 -9.82
C SER A 35 6.82 -7.67 -9.33
N LEU A 36 6.29 -7.23 -8.18
CA LEU A 36 5.13 -7.85 -7.57
C LEU A 36 3.90 -7.61 -8.47
N PRO A 37 2.98 -8.59 -8.60
CA PRO A 37 1.74 -8.45 -9.38
C PRO A 37 0.70 -7.56 -8.67
N ILE A 38 1.13 -6.56 -7.91
CA ILE A 38 0.27 -5.57 -7.29
C ILE A 38 0.16 -4.40 -8.29
N PRO A 39 -1.05 -4.04 -8.74
CA PRO A 39 -1.20 -2.97 -9.72
C PRO A 39 -0.66 -1.64 -9.15
N ASP A 40 0.25 -1.00 -9.88
CA ASP A 40 0.82 0.31 -9.52
C ASP A 40 -0.27 1.36 -9.26
N VAL A 41 -1.43 1.20 -9.89
CA VAL A 41 -2.63 2.02 -9.70
C VAL A 41 -3.10 1.99 -8.24
N ILE A 42 -3.11 0.83 -7.57
CA ILE A 42 -3.56 0.72 -6.17
C ILE A 42 -2.61 1.47 -5.24
N SER A 43 -1.30 1.29 -5.47
CA SER A 43 -0.26 1.97 -4.69
C SER A 43 -0.30 3.48 -4.90
N ALA A 44 -0.46 3.94 -6.15
CA ALA A 44 -0.57 5.37 -6.46
C ALA A 44 -1.83 6.00 -5.82
N LEU A 45 -2.96 5.30 -5.89
CA LEU A 45 -4.21 5.73 -5.26
C LEU A 45 -4.09 5.76 -3.72
N ALA A 46 -3.35 4.82 -3.12
CA ALA A 46 -3.08 4.79 -1.68
C ALA A 46 -2.14 5.93 -1.24
N ILE A 47 -1.16 6.31 -2.06
CA ILE A 47 -0.26 7.45 -1.80
C ILE A 47 -1.03 8.79 -1.87
N ALA A 48 -1.95 8.92 -2.82
CA ALA A 48 -2.73 10.14 -3.00
C ALA A 48 -3.79 10.34 -1.90
N LEU A 49 -4.21 9.27 -1.21
CA LEU A 49 -5.30 9.32 -0.25
C LEU A 49 -5.03 10.23 0.97
N PRO A 50 -3.93 10.07 1.74
CA PRO A 50 -3.66 10.93 2.90
C PRO A 50 -3.61 12.43 2.58
N PRO A 51 -2.91 12.92 1.54
CA PRO A 51 -2.87 14.35 1.25
C PRO A 51 -4.21 14.88 0.73
N LEU A 52 -4.92 14.12 -0.12
CA LEU A 52 -6.24 14.54 -0.62
C LEU A 52 -7.27 14.63 0.50
N ALA A 53 -7.33 13.62 1.39
CA ALA A 53 -8.21 13.64 2.55
C ALA A 53 -7.84 14.75 3.53
N GLY A 54 -6.53 14.95 3.77
CA GLY A 54 -5.97 16.05 4.57
C GLY A 54 -6.47 17.42 4.12
N ILE A 55 -6.18 17.76 2.87
CA ILE A 55 -6.49 19.07 2.29
C ILE A 55 -8.02 19.29 2.19
N ALA A 56 -8.75 18.30 1.68
CA ALA A 56 -10.19 18.44 1.48
C ALA A 56 -10.94 18.64 2.80
N LEU A 57 -10.58 17.88 3.85
CA LEU A 57 -11.26 17.98 5.14
C LEU A 57 -10.89 19.28 5.87
N GLU A 58 -9.63 19.70 5.87
CA GLU A 58 -9.22 20.98 6.48
C GLU A 58 -9.91 22.18 5.80
N ILE A 59 -10.02 22.19 4.46
CA ILE A 59 -10.75 23.25 3.73
C ILE A 59 -12.22 23.28 4.14
N VAL A 60 -12.89 22.13 4.14
CA VAL A 60 -14.31 22.05 4.52
C VAL A 60 -14.52 22.46 5.97
N LEU A 61 -13.60 22.11 6.88
CA LEU A 61 -13.65 22.51 8.28
C LEU A 61 -13.47 24.03 8.45
N ALA A 62 -12.49 24.64 7.79
CA ALA A 62 -12.28 26.08 7.84
C ALA A 62 -13.50 26.86 7.31
N ILE A 63 -14.10 26.37 6.23
CA ILE A 63 -15.35 26.92 5.68
C ILE A 63 -16.51 26.76 6.69
N ASN A 64 -16.62 25.61 7.33
CA ASN A 64 -17.67 25.33 8.31
C ASN A 64 -17.57 26.23 9.56
N GLU A 65 -16.37 26.42 10.11
CA GLU A 65 -16.16 27.35 11.23
C GLU A 65 -16.56 28.79 10.87
N GLY A 66 -16.23 29.25 9.66
CA GLY A 66 -16.60 30.59 9.19
C GLY A 66 -18.11 30.77 8.95
N LEU A 67 -18.81 29.73 8.52
CA LEU A 67 -20.26 29.73 8.29
C LEU A 67 -21.07 29.54 9.58
N ALA A 68 -20.56 28.75 10.53
CA ALA A 68 -21.15 28.60 11.86
C ALA A 68 -21.14 29.93 12.64
N ALA A 69 -20.05 30.70 12.53
CA ALA A 69 -19.98 32.06 13.07
C ALA A 69 -21.02 33.01 12.45
N LYS A 70 -21.55 32.69 11.26
CA LYS A 70 -22.62 33.42 10.57
C LYS A 70 -24.02 32.82 10.75
N GLY A 71 -24.18 31.79 11.58
CA GLY A 71 -25.48 31.18 11.91
C GLY A 71 -26.09 30.30 10.80
N GLN A 72 -25.31 29.86 9.81
CA GLN A 72 -25.84 29.13 8.66
C GLN A 72 -25.62 27.61 8.79
N LEU A 73 -26.70 26.88 9.06
CA LEU A 73 -26.74 25.43 9.37
C LEU A 73 -26.50 24.48 8.16
N GLN A 74 -26.38 25.00 6.93
CA GLN A 74 -26.32 24.21 5.69
C GLN A 74 -25.00 23.42 5.49
N THR A 75 -23.94 23.76 6.22
CA THR A 75 -22.58 23.27 5.94
C THR A 75 -22.30 21.84 6.46
N SER A 76 -23.09 21.36 7.44
CA SER A 76 -22.99 19.98 7.96
C SER A 76 -23.15 18.92 6.85
N ARG A 77 -24.01 19.18 5.84
CA ARG A 77 -24.22 18.24 4.72
C ARG A 77 -23.00 18.10 3.80
N ILE A 78 -22.25 19.18 3.54
CA ILE A 78 -21.07 19.15 2.66
C ILE A 78 -19.97 18.29 3.30
N PHE A 79 -19.74 18.47 4.60
CA PHE A 79 -18.78 17.67 5.36
C PHE A 79 -19.13 16.18 5.34
N GLN A 80 -20.41 15.84 5.55
CA GLN A 80 -20.89 14.45 5.48
C GLN A 80 -20.70 13.83 4.09
N ILE A 81 -21.00 14.58 3.02
CA ILE A 81 -20.81 14.09 1.62
C ILE A 81 -19.33 13.83 1.33
N VAL A 82 -18.44 14.74 1.72
CA VAL A 82 -17.00 14.60 1.50
C VAL A 82 -16.46 13.40 2.28
N ILE A 83 -16.84 13.22 3.54
CA ILE A 83 -16.46 12.03 4.31
C ILE A 83 -16.96 10.76 3.63
N ALA A 84 -18.24 10.70 3.26
CA ALA A 84 -18.84 9.52 2.62
C ALA A 84 -18.10 9.15 1.32
N PHE A 85 -17.75 10.14 0.50
CA PHE A 85 -16.97 9.91 -0.72
C PHE A 85 -15.61 9.26 -0.41
N PHE A 86 -14.86 9.81 0.55
CA PHE A 86 -13.57 9.23 0.91
C PHE A 86 -13.70 7.86 1.61
N LEU A 87 -14.80 7.58 2.31
CA LEU A 87 -15.07 6.26 2.89
C LEU A 87 -15.31 5.20 1.81
N VAL A 88 -16.07 5.55 0.77
CA VAL A 88 -16.25 4.66 -0.39
C VAL A 88 -14.90 4.39 -1.04
N TYR A 89 -14.11 5.43 -1.28
CA TYR A 89 -12.77 5.27 -1.85
C TYR A 89 -11.85 4.38 -0.99
N GLU A 90 -11.84 4.57 0.34
CA GLU A 90 -11.10 3.72 1.28
C GLU A 90 -11.57 2.27 1.25
N SER A 91 -12.89 2.05 1.20
CA SER A 91 -13.45 0.70 1.15
C SER A 91 -13.06 -0.04 -0.14
N VAL A 92 -13.02 0.67 -1.27
CA VAL A 92 -12.56 0.13 -2.55
C VAL A 92 -11.09 -0.26 -2.44
N LEU A 93 -10.23 0.63 -1.92
CA LEU A 93 -8.81 0.33 -1.72
C LEU A 93 -8.57 -0.84 -0.75
N ALA A 94 -9.29 -0.87 0.37
CA ALA A 94 -9.17 -1.95 1.35
C ALA A 94 -9.62 -3.28 0.78
N THR A 95 -10.70 -3.29 -0.01
CA THR A 95 -11.18 -4.50 -0.70
C THR A 95 -10.16 -4.99 -1.72
N LEU A 96 -9.62 -4.08 -2.53
CA LEU A 96 -8.65 -4.41 -3.57
C LEU A 96 -7.32 -4.87 -2.96
N ALA A 97 -6.86 -4.28 -1.87
CA ALA A 97 -5.72 -4.79 -1.12
C ALA A 97 -6.03 -6.17 -0.49
N GLY A 98 -7.26 -6.36 -0.01
CA GLY A 98 -7.75 -7.60 0.58
C GLY A 98 -7.76 -8.78 -0.39
N THR A 99 -8.02 -8.57 -1.69
CA THR A 99 -7.96 -9.67 -2.67
C THR A 99 -6.56 -10.24 -2.81
N HIS A 100 -5.52 -9.45 -2.56
CA HIS A 100 -4.11 -9.88 -2.55
C HIS A 100 -3.68 -10.50 -1.20
N ILE A 101 -4.59 -10.62 -0.22
CA ILE A 101 -4.35 -11.28 1.08
C ILE A 101 -5.02 -12.66 1.14
N SER A 102 -5.81 -13.01 0.11
CA SER A 102 -6.64 -14.22 0.04
C SER A 102 -5.83 -15.53 0.13
N PRO A 103 -6.42 -16.66 0.61
CA PRO A 103 -5.70 -17.90 0.94
C PRO A 103 -5.05 -18.61 -0.27
N PRO A 104 -4.19 -19.62 -0.01
CA PRO A 104 -3.05 -20.02 -0.85
C PRO A 104 -3.38 -20.57 -2.26
N GLY A 105 -4.64 -20.85 -2.58
CA GLY A 105 -5.00 -21.47 -3.87
C GLY A 105 -5.00 -20.51 -5.07
N SER A 106 -5.50 -19.28 -4.90
CA SER A 106 -5.66 -18.34 -6.02
C SER A 106 -4.46 -17.42 -6.23
N LEU A 107 -3.76 -17.05 -5.15
CA LEU A 107 -2.55 -16.21 -5.22
C LEU A 107 -1.39 -16.93 -5.90
N ASP A 108 -1.24 -18.24 -5.67
CA ASP A 108 -0.17 -19.05 -6.25
C ASP A 108 -0.22 -19.11 -7.77
N CYS A 109 -1.42 -19.03 -8.35
CA CYS A 109 -1.60 -19.00 -9.79
C CYS A 109 -1.12 -17.67 -10.39
N ALA A 110 -1.49 -16.53 -9.80
CA ALA A 110 -1.11 -15.21 -10.31
C ALA A 110 0.41 -14.95 -10.18
N LEU A 111 1.00 -15.35 -9.05
CA LEU A 111 2.43 -15.21 -8.80
C LEU A 111 3.25 -16.12 -9.75
N ARG A 112 2.79 -17.36 -9.96
CA ARG A 112 3.40 -18.30 -10.90
C ARG A 112 3.31 -17.80 -12.34
N GLU A 113 2.15 -17.32 -12.76
CA GLU A 113 1.95 -16.79 -14.12
C GLU A 113 2.87 -15.58 -14.38
N THR A 114 3.06 -14.73 -13.36
CA THR A 114 3.96 -13.58 -13.44
C THR A 114 5.42 -14.01 -13.57
N TRP A 115 5.86 -14.98 -12.75
CA TRP A 115 7.21 -15.57 -12.88
C TRP A 115 7.41 -16.23 -14.24
N GLU A 116 6.42 -17.00 -14.71
CA GLU A 116 6.48 -17.67 -16.01
C GLU A 116 6.59 -16.66 -17.15
N LYS A 117 5.85 -15.54 -17.08
CA LYS A 117 5.98 -14.45 -18.07
C LYS A 117 7.39 -13.85 -18.08
N LEU A 118 8.00 -13.62 -16.93
CA LEU A 118 9.38 -13.12 -16.82
C LEU A 118 10.39 -14.12 -17.40
N PHE A 119 10.21 -15.40 -17.07
CA PHE A 119 11.05 -16.49 -17.58
C PHE A 119 10.90 -16.67 -19.10
N ARG A 120 9.68 -16.66 -19.63
CA ARG A 120 9.40 -16.75 -21.08
C ARG A 120 9.97 -15.56 -21.85
N LYS A 121 9.95 -14.36 -21.27
CA LYS A 121 10.60 -13.17 -21.82
C LYS A 121 12.13 -13.21 -21.71
N LYS A 122 12.70 -14.23 -21.05
CA LYS A 122 14.12 -14.34 -20.71
C LYS A 122 14.66 -13.07 -20.05
N ASP A 123 13.86 -12.46 -19.17
CA ASP A 123 14.27 -11.28 -18.43
C ASP A 123 15.23 -11.67 -17.30
N ALA A 124 16.48 -11.90 -17.69
CA ALA A 124 17.57 -12.28 -16.80
C ALA A 124 17.77 -11.26 -15.68
N ALA A 125 17.59 -9.97 -15.97
CA ALA A 125 17.81 -8.91 -14.99
C ALA A 125 16.76 -8.95 -13.87
N CYS A 126 15.49 -9.14 -14.23
CA CYS A 126 14.41 -9.21 -13.26
C CYS A 126 14.49 -10.49 -12.41
N VAL A 127 14.62 -11.67 -13.05
CA VAL A 127 14.70 -12.96 -12.34
C VAL A 127 15.91 -12.99 -11.41
N ARG A 128 17.08 -12.56 -11.89
CA ARG A 128 18.29 -12.46 -11.07
C ARG A 128 18.11 -11.53 -9.89
N ARG A 129 17.48 -10.36 -10.06
CA ARG A 129 17.25 -9.41 -8.96
C ARG A 129 16.39 -10.03 -7.87
N ILE A 130 15.34 -10.76 -8.23
CA ILE A 130 14.48 -11.44 -7.26
C ILE A 130 15.26 -12.54 -6.52
N GLN A 131 15.98 -13.39 -7.26
CA GLN A 131 16.82 -14.44 -6.67
C GLN A 131 17.93 -13.91 -5.76
N ASP A 132 18.60 -12.82 -6.16
CA ASP A 132 19.64 -12.14 -5.38
C ASP A 132 19.05 -11.50 -4.12
N ALA A 133 17.85 -10.92 -4.19
CA ALA A 133 17.24 -10.28 -3.04
C ALA A 133 16.72 -11.27 -1.99
N PHE A 134 16.18 -12.41 -2.43
CA PHE A 134 15.64 -13.44 -1.53
C PHE A 134 16.60 -14.59 -1.24
N GLN A 135 17.81 -14.57 -1.79
CA GLN A 135 18.80 -15.65 -1.66
C GLN A 135 18.15 -17.02 -1.94
N CYS A 136 17.48 -17.13 -3.07
CA CYS A 136 16.72 -18.31 -3.47
C CYS A 136 17.01 -18.66 -4.93
N CYS A 137 16.71 -19.91 -5.31
CA CYS A 137 16.83 -20.41 -6.67
C CYS A 137 15.48 -20.96 -7.13
N GLY A 138 15.12 -20.69 -8.39
CA GLY A 138 13.88 -21.12 -9.03
C GLY A 138 12.57 -20.72 -8.32
N TYR A 139 11.43 -20.95 -8.98
CA TYR A 139 10.11 -20.57 -8.45
C TYR A 139 9.58 -21.60 -7.46
N ALA A 140 9.08 -22.75 -7.94
CA ALA A 140 8.49 -23.79 -7.08
C ALA A 140 9.55 -24.72 -6.48
N SER A 141 10.67 -24.91 -7.20
CA SER A 141 11.82 -25.67 -6.74
C SER A 141 13.12 -24.97 -7.17
N VAL A 142 14.25 -25.37 -6.60
CA VAL A 142 15.56 -24.76 -6.89
C VAL A 142 15.99 -24.82 -8.36
N LYS A 143 15.42 -25.75 -9.13
CA LYS A 143 15.70 -25.97 -10.55
C LYS A 143 14.62 -25.40 -11.46
N ASP A 144 13.45 -25.08 -10.90
CA ASP A 144 12.27 -24.70 -11.65
C ASP A 144 12.36 -23.23 -12.07
N MET A 145 12.49 -22.99 -13.38
CA MET A 145 12.55 -21.64 -13.95
C MET A 145 13.62 -20.74 -13.28
N ALA A 146 14.74 -21.34 -12.89
CA ALA A 146 15.85 -20.64 -12.23
C ALA A 146 16.71 -19.88 -13.25
N TRP A 147 17.30 -18.77 -12.80
CA TRP A 147 18.42 -18.12 -13.49
C TRP A 147 19.75 -18.61 -12.91
N PRO A 148 20.83 -18.81 -13.70
CA PRO A 148 20.93 -18.68 -15.15
C PRO A 148 20.00 -19.63 -15.91
N PHE A 149 19.40 -19.15 -17.01
CA PHE A 149 18.49 -19.95 -17.82
C PHE A 149 19.24 -21.14 -18.46
N VAL A 150 18.56 -22.27 -18.60
CA VAL A 150 19.12 -23.46 -19.24
C VAL A 150 19.50 -23.15 -20.68
N ASP A 151 20.78 -23.31 -20.99
CA ASP A 151 21.35 -23.18 -22.33
C ASP A 151 22.46 -24.24 -22.51
N ALA A 152 23.16 -24.24 -23.66
CA ALA A 152 24.19 -25.23 -23.94
C ALA A 152 25.39 -25.20 -22.97
N GLY A 153 25.52 -24.15 -22.15
CA GLY A 153 26.60 -23.96 -21.16
C GLY A 153 26.14 -23.99 -19.69
N HIS A 154 24.84 -23.97 -19.42
CA HIS A 154 24.27 -23.90 -18.07
C HIS A 154 23.17 -24.95 -17.87
N ASP A 155 23.38 -25.85 -16.92
CA ASP A 155 22.37 -26.81 -16.47
C ASP A 155 21.35 -26.14 -15.53
N ALA A 156 20.18 -26.78 -15.33
CA ALA A 156 19.12 -26.29 -14.43
C ALA A 156 19.59 -26.14 -12.97
N ASN A 157 20.69 -26.80 -12.58
CA ASN A 157 21.31 -26.67 -11.26
C ASN A 157 22.33 -25.51 -11.16
N ALA A 158 22.59 -24.78 -12.24
CA ALA A 158 23.63 -23.74 -12.29
C ALA A 158 23.47 -22.68 -11.18
N CYS A 159 22.24 -22.39 -10.77
CA CYS A 159 21.96 -21.48 -9.65
C CYS A 159 22.51 -22.01 -8.31
N VAL A 160 22.19 -23.26 -7.96
CA VAL A 160 22.58 -23.87 -6.68
C VAL A 160 24.07 -24.22 -6.66
N VAL A 161 24.62 -24.64 -7.80
CA VAL A 161 26.06 -24.95 -7.93
C VAL A 161 26.92 -23.70 -7.81
N ARG A 162 26.43 -22.56 -8.32
CA ARG A 162 27.16 -21.28 -8.24
C ARG A 162 26.95 -20.55 -6.92
N TYR A 163 25.82 -20.78 -6.27
CA TYR A 163 25.43 -20.15 -5.01
C TYR A 163 24.90 -21.23 -4.05
N GLU A 164 25.81 -21.94 -3.39
CA GLU A 164 25.50 -23.03 -2.46
C GLU A 164 24.54 -22.59 -1.32
N GLU A 165 24.58 -21.31 -0.97
CA GLU A 165 23.75 -20.69 0.07
C GLU A 165 22.27 -20.56 -0.34
N ARG A 166 21.95 -20.67 -1.65
CA ARG A 166 20.61 -20.47 -2.22
C ARG A 166 19.86 -21.79 -2.42
N GLY A 167 19.80 -22.61 -1.38
CA GLY A 167 19.19 -23.94 -1.38
C GLY A 167 17.65 -23.98 -1.27
N ARG A 168 16.96 -22.85 -1.40
CA ARG A 168 15.49 -22.75 -1.22
C ARG A 168 14.78 -22.18 -2.45
N SER A 169 13.50 -22.54 -2.60
CA SER A 169 12.62 -21.99 -3.63
C SER A 169 12.27 -20.52 -3.37
N CYS A 170 12.06 -19.75 -4.44
CA CYS A 170 11.68 -18.33 -4.34
C CYS A 170 10.19 -18.12 -4.07
N ALA A 171 9.32 -19.11 -4.33
CA ALA A 171 7.88 -18.95 -4.16
C ALA A 171 7.48 -18.49 -2.75
N ASP A 172 8.00 -19.13 -1.70
CA ASP A 172 7.65 -18.79 -0.32
C ASP A 172 8.14 -17.41 0.14
N PRO A 173 9.44 -17.05 0.03
CA PRO A 173 9.91 -15.74 0.44
C PRO A 173 9.32 -14.61 -0.41
N TRP A 174 9.13 -14.82 -1.71
CA TRP A 174 8.55 -13.81 -2.60
C TRP A 174 7.07 -13.57 -2.31
N ARG A 175 6.30 -14.64 -2.05
CA ARG A 175 4.91 -14.54 -1.55
C ARG A 175 4.83 -13.83 -0.20
N GLY A 176 5.79 -14.09 0.69
CA GLY A 176 5.90 -13.42 1.98
C GLY A 176 5.98 -11.90 1.86
N GLU A 177 6.75 -11.39 0.90
CA GLU A 177 6.83 -9.95 0.64
C GLU A 177 5.58 -9.41 -0.04
N GLU A 178 4.98 -10.13 -0.99
CA GLU A 178 3.69 -9.72 -1.59
C GLU A 178 2.64 -9.49 -0.50
N ARG A 179 2.52 -10.45 0.42
CA ARG A 179 1.58 -10.37 1.54
C ARG A 179 1.89 -9.20 2.47
N LYS A 180 3.16 -8.93 2.77
CA LYS A 180 3.55 -7.77 3.60
C LYS A 180 3.15 -6.47 2.93
N VAL A 181 3.43 -6.31 1.63
CA VAL A 181 3.06 -5.11 0.87
C VAL A 181 1.53 -4.95 0.81
N ALA A 182 0.79 -6.03 0.57
CA ALA A 182 -0.68 -6.01 0.58
C ALA A 182 -1.25 -5.61 1.95
N ILE A 183 -0.67 -6.11 3.05
CA ILE A 183 -1.04 -5.70 4.41
C ILE A 183 -0.73 -4.21 4.64
N MET A 184 0.43 -3.72 4.21
CA MET A 184 0.76 -2.29 4.32
C MET A 184 -0.25 -1.43 3.57
N LEU A 185 -0.63 -1.81 2.35
CA LEU A 185 -1.64 -1.12 1.55
C LEU A 185 -3.05 -1.19 2.17
N LEU A 186 -3.36 -2.23 2.94
CA LEU A 186 -4.60 -2.33 3.71
C LEU A 186 -4.59 -1.46 4.97
N VAL A 187 -3.44 -1.31 5.63
CA VAL A 187 -3.30 -0.47 6.83
C VAL A 187 -3.44 1.02 6.51
N VAL A 188 -3.01 1.46 5.32
CA VAL A 188 -3.13 2.86 4.86
C VAL A 188 -4.56 3.42 4.97
N PRO A 189 -5.59 2.85 4.33
CA PRO A 189 -6.97 3.35 4.43
C PRO A 189 -7.53 3.25 5.85
N LEU A 190 -7.12 2.24 6.65
CA LEU A 190 -7.54 2.13 8.05
C LEU A 190 -6.97 3.27 8.91
N MET A 191 -5.72 3.66 8.69
CA MET A 191 -5.10 4.78 9.39
C MET A 191 -5.81 6.10 9.08
N VAL A 192 -6.15 6.33 7.80
CA VAL A 192 -6.89 7.53 7.38
C VAL A 192 -8.32 7.51 7.95
N PHE A 193 -8.99 6.36 7.98
CA PHE A 193 -10.29 6.19 8.62
C PHE A 193 -10.26 6.59 10.10
N VAL A 194 -9.29 6.07 10.87
CA VAL A 194 -9.12 6.42 12.30
C VAL A 194 -8.91 7.92 12.48
N TRP A 195 -8.13 8.55 11.61
CA TRP A 195 -7.92 10.00 11.65
C TRP A 195 -9.20 10.79 11.38
N LYS A 196 -10.04 10.37 10.41
CA LYS A 196 -11.35 10.98 10.17
C LYS A 196 -12.28 10.84 11.37
N VAL A 197 -12.33 9.68 12.01
CA VAL A 197 -13.14 9.45 13.22
C VAL A 197 -12.67 10.34 14.37
N TRP A 198 -11.35 10.52 14.52
CA TRP A 198 -10.80 11.44 15.50
C TRP A 198 -11.18 12.90 15.22
N LEU A 199 -11.15 13.32 13.96
CA LEU A 199 -11.61 14.66 13.54
C LEU A 199 -13.11 14.86 13.79
N SER A 200 -13.95 13.90 13.42
CA SER A 200 -15.40 14.01 13.60
C SER A 200 -15.81 14.07 15.07
N MET A 201 -15.12 13.32 15.94
CA MET A 201 -15.33 13.37 17.38
C MET A 201 -14.99 14.74 17.98
N LYS A 202 -14.04 15.49 17.40
CA LYS A 202 -13.78 16.86 17.83
C LYS A 202 -14.90 17.82 17.48
N ILE A 203 -15.48 17.69 16.29
CA ILE A 203 -16.56 18.55 15.82
C ILE A 203 -17.79 18.35 16.71
N CYS A 204 -18.16 17.10 16.98
CA CYS A 204 -19.29 16.77 17.86
C CYS A 204 -19.09 17.36 19.28
N LYS A 205 -17.86 17.36 19.80
CA LYS A 205 -17.56 17.98 21.10
C LYS A 205 -17.67 19.50 21.10
N VAL A 206 -17.47 20.16 19.96
CA VAL A 206 -17.68 21.62 19.82
C VAL A 206 -19.17 21.92 19.72
N GLU A 207 -19.94 21.12 19.00
CA GLU A 207 -21.39 21.29 18.82
C GLU A 207 -22.21 20.96 20.08
N CYS A 208 -21.70 20.13 21.00
CA CYS A 208 -22.38 19.84 22.29
C CYS A 208 -22.07 20.85 23.42
N ILE A 209 -21.22 21.86 23.18
CA ILE A 209 -20.82 22.86 24.19
C ILE A 209 -21.36 24.26 23.85
N GLY A 210 -21.85 24.49 22.63
CA GLY A 210 -22.53 25.71 22.21
C GLY A 210 -24.04 25.61 22.38
#